data_AF-A0A916VJQ0-F1
#
_entry.id   AF-A0A916VJQ0-F1
#
_cell.length_a   1.000
_cell.length_b   1.000
_cell.length_c   1.000
_cell.angle_alpha   90.00
_cell.angle_beta   90.00
_cell.angle_gamma   90.00
#
_symmetry.space_group_name_H-M   'P 1'
#
loop_
_entity.id
_entity.type
_entity.pdbx_description
1 polymer ?
#
loop_
_entity_poly.entity_id
_entity_poly.type
_entity_poly.pdbx_seq_one_letter_code
_entity_poly.pdbx_strand_id
1 'polypeptide(L)'
;MDNSSKQTGSPTTSGFKRIIQGQFGLAVTYWTLYLVVAVLFFILGSIAVADERWGQYLTLLGGTLAWTFLLVWGVSKGYQGKDPGKAIGRVSVLFLLLNITNALATLSFI
;
A
#
# COMPACT_ATOMS: atom_id res chain seq x y z
N MET A 1 -43.58 10.95 34.05
CA MET A 1 -44.28 10.09 33.08
C MET A 1 -43.58 10.30 31.74
N ASP A 2 -42.39 9.73 31.60
CA ASP A 2 -42.13 8.36 31.13
C ASP A 2 -42.34 8.20 29.62
N ASN A 3 -41.19 8.20 28.93
CA ASN A 3 -40.70 7.11 28.11
C ASN A 3 -41.54 6.67 26.89
N SER A 4 -41.02 6.96 25.69
CA SER A 4 -41.11 5.99 24.59
C SER A 4 -39.86 6.01 23.72
N SER A 5 -39.09 4.96 23.97
CA SER A 5 -37.92 4.45 23.30
C SER A 5 -38.19 3.92 21.88
N LYS A 6 -37.09 3.68 21.15
CA LYS A 6 -36.93 2.75 20.00
C LYS A 6 -37.36 3.33 18.64
N GLN A 7 -36.65 3.13 17.54
CA GLN A 7 -35.72 2.06 17.20
C GLN A 7 -34.94 2.40 15.92
N THR A 8 -33.65 2.00 15.90
CA THR A 8 -32.93 1.38 14.79
C THR A 8 -32.74 2.06 13.44
N GLY A 9 -31.48 2.13 13.03
CA GLY A 9 -31.11 1.97 11.62
C GLY A 9 -29.77 2.63 11.27
N SER A 10 -28.66 1.92 11.47
CA SER A 10 -27.36 2.28 10.88
C SER A 10 -27.48 2.48 9.36
N PRO A 11 -26.89 3.54 8.78
CA PRO A 11 -26.35 3.46 7.44
C PRO A 11 -24.83 3.43 7.55
N THR A 12 -24.31 2.26 7.94
CA THR A 12 -22.90 1.86 7.76
C THR A 12 -22.46 1.93 6.28
N THR A 13 -23.39 2.24 5.37
CA THR A 13 -23.21 2.43 3.93
C THR A 13 -22.77 3.83 3.51
N SER A 14 -22.96 4.90 4.31
CA SER A 14 -22.58 6.26 3.87
C SER A 14 -21.09 6.56 4.06
N GLY A 15 -20.46 5.98 5.08
CA GLY A 15 -19.02 6.06 5.30
C GLY A 15 -18.24 5.38 4.18
N PHE A 16 -18.63 4.15 3.80
CA PHE A 16 -18.01 3.40 2.70
C PHE A 16 -18.14 4.11 1.35
N LYS A 17 -19.30 4.71 1.06
CA LYS A 17 -19.51 5.44 -0.20
C LYS A 17 -18.69 6.74 -0.25
N ARG A 18 -18.53 7.43 0.89
CA ARG A 18 -17.69 8.63 1.04
C ARG A 18 -16.19 8.31 1.02
N ILE A 19 -15.81 7.10 1.49
CA ILE A 19 -14.45 6.54 1.34
C ILE A 19 -14.14 6.32 -0.15
N ILE A 20 -15.07 5.75 -0.92
CA ILE A 20 -14.78 5.42 -2.34
C ILE A 20 -14.72 6.66 -3.25
N GLN A 21 -15.43 7.75 -2.96
CA GLN A 21 -15.73 8.78 -3.97
C GLN A 21 -14.87 10.06 -3.99
N GLY A 22 -14.01 10.38 -3.02
CA GLY A 22 -13.42 11.75 -3.00
C GLY A 22 -11.95 11.92 -2.63
N GLN A 23 -11.40 11.05 -1.78
CA GLN A 23 -10.01 11.22 -1.28
C GLN A 23 -9.34 9.88 -0.91
N PHE A 24 -10.11 8.92 -0.40
CA PHE A 24 -9.59 7.58 -0.10
C PHE A 24 -9.51 6.68 -1.34
N GLY A 25 -10.24 6.96 -2.43
CA GLY A 25 -10.14 6.17 -3.66
C GLY A 25 -8.71 6.14 -4.25
N LEU A 26 -8.01 7.29 -4.21
CA LEU A 26 -6.60 7.36 -4.57
C LEU A 26 -5.76 6.50 -3.63
N ALA A 27 -5.88 6.70 -2.31
CA ALA A 27 -5.14 5.93 -1.32
C ALA A 27 -5.35 4.41 -1.49
N VAL A 28 -6.60 3.95 -1.54
CA VAL A 28 -6.95 2.53 -1.73
C VAL A 28 -6.32 2.00 -3.02
N THR A 29 -6.43 2.72 -4.14
CA THR A 29 -5.83 2.30 -5.41
C THR A 29 -4.32 2.13 -5.30
N TYR A 30 -3.61 3.11 -4.73
CA TYR A 30 -2.15 3.04 -4.56
C TYR A 30 -1.73 1.92 -3.61
N TRP A 31 -2.47 1.71 -2.51
CA TRP A 31 -2.22 0.62 -1.57
C TRP A 31 -2.48 -0.75 -2.20
N THR A 32 -3.53 -0.91 -3.01
CA THR A 32 -3.79 -2.15 -3.75
C THR A 32 -2.69 -2.42 -4.77
N LEU A 33 -2.29 -1.41 -5.56
CA LEU A 33 -1.18 -1.52 -6.51
C LEU A 33 0.13 -1.89 -5.83
N TYR A 34 0.40 -1.32 -4.65
CA TYR A 34 1.55 -1.69 -3.84
C TYR A 34 1.48 -3.16 -3.40
N LEU A 35 0.37 -3.57 -2.79
CA LEU A 35 0.20 -4.92 -2.26
C LEU A 35 0.31 -5.99 -3.34
N VAL A 36 -0.25 -5.76 -4.52
CA VAL A 36 -0.15 -6.69 -5.66
C VAL A 36 1.31 -6.92 -6.03
N VAL A 37 2.09 -5.84 -6.20
CA VAL A 37 3.51 -5.96 -6.54
C VAL A 37 4.33 -6.53 -5.38
N ALA A 38 3.99 -6.19 -4.13
CA ALA A 38 4.66 -6.73 -2.95
C ALA A 38 4.47 -8.25 -2.84
N VAL A 39 3.26 -8.76 -3.05
CA VAL A 39 2.96 -10.20 -3.06
C VAL A 39 3.66 -10.90 -4.22
N LEU A 40 3.65 -10.30 -5.41
CA LEU A 40 4.39 -10.83 -6.57
C LEU A 40 5.89 -10.90 -6.29
N PHE A 41 6.47 -9.84 -5.74
CA PHE A 41 7.88 -9.81 -5.36
C PHE A 41 8.18 -10.87 -4.30
N PHE A 42 7.32 -11.05 -3.31
CA PHE A 42 7.52 -12.05 -2.28
C PHE A 42 7.55 -13.46 -2.87
N ILE A 43 6.55 -13.84 -3.68
CA ILE A 43 6.48 -15.18 -4.28
C ILE A 43 7.65 -15.41 -5.24
N LEU A 44 7.86 -14.49 -6.20
CA LEU A 44 8.90 -14.65 -7.23
C LEU A 44 10.31 -14.50 -6.64
N GLY A 45 10.45 -13.63 -5.65
CA GLY A 45 11.70 -13.41 -4.91
C GLY A 45 12.05 -14.64 -4.09
N SER A 46 11.09 -15.25 -3.38
CA SER A 46 11.33 -16.48 -2.61
C SER A 46 11.75 -17.63 -3.52
N ILE A 47 11.10 -17.79 -4.68
CA ILE A 47 11.52 -18.80 -5.67
C ILE A 47 12.94 -18.51 -6.19
N ALA A 48 13.22 -17.26 -6.56
CA ALA A 48 14.54 -16.87 -7.06
C ALA A 48 15.65 -17.07 -6.02
N VAL A 49 15.37 -16.79 -4.75
CA VAL A 49 16.31 -17.01 -3.63
C VAL A 49 16.50 -18.52 -3.38
N ALA A 50 15.42 -19.31 -3.40
CA ALA A 50 15.49 -20.76 -3.23
C ALA A 50 16.29 -21.46 -4.35
N ASP A 51 16.21 -20.96 -5.58
CA ASP A 51 16.97 -21.48 -6.73
C ASP A 51 18.41 -20.90 -6.83
N GLU A 52 18.88 -20.14 -5.83
CA GLU A 52 20.16 -19.42 -5.83
C GLU A 52 20.33 -18.43 -7.02
N ARG A 53 19.23 -17.99 -7.63
CA ARG A 53 19.19 -17.10 -8.79
C ARG A 53 19.29 -15.64 -8.36
N TRP A 54 20.41 -15.28 -7.76
CA TRP A 54 20.68 -13.94 -7.22
C TRP A 54 20.48 -12.81 -8.25
N GLY A 55 20.84 -13.04 -9.51
CA GLY A 55 20.63 -12.05 -10.58
C GLY A 55 19.15 -11.73 -10.84
N GLN A 56 18.27 -12.74 -10.79
CA GLN A 56 16.84 -12.52 -10.92
C GLN A 56 16.27 -11.83 -9.68
N TYR A 57 16.70 -12.24 -8.49
CA TYR A 57 16.30 -11.58 -7.24
C TYR A 57 16.67 -10.10 -7.23
N LEU A 58 17.90 -9.74 -7.61
CA LEU A 58 18.35 -8.34 -7.72
C LEU A 58 17.55 -7.54 -8.74
N THR A 59 17.20 -8.16 -9.87
CA THR A 59 16.35 -7.54 -10.90
C THR A 59 14.95 -7.25 -10.37
N LEU A 60 14.34 -8.24 -9.70
CA LEU A 60 13.04 -8.10 -9.05
C LEU A 60 13.09 -6.99 -7.99
N LEU A 61 14.12 -6.98 -7.14
CA LEU A 61 14.30 -5.97 -6.08
C LEU A 61 14.43 -4.56 -6.66
N GLY A 62 15.24 -4.39 -7.70
CA GLY A 62 15.34 -3.13 -8.44
C GLY A 62 14.00 -2.70 -9.04
N GLY A 63 13.23 -3.65 -9.57
CA GLY A 63 11.87 -3.43 -10.07
C GLY A 63 10.91 -2.93 -8.99
N THR A 64 10.91 -3.55 -7.80
CA THR A 64 10.04 -3.15 -6.68
C THR A 64 10.39 -1.76 -6.16
N LEU A 65 11.69 -1.42 -6.12
CA LEU A 65 12.15 -0.07 -5.79
C LEU A 65 11.66 0.96 -6.82
N ALA A 66 11.87 0.70 -8.11
CA ALA A 66 11.38 1.57 -9.19
C ALA A 66 9.86 1.75 -9.13
N TRP A 67 9.12 0.66 -8.89
CA TRP A 67 7.67 0.70 -8.70
C TRP A 67 7.25 1.57 -7.53
N THR A 68 7.97 1.47 -6.41
CA THR A 68 7.71 2.30 -5.23
C THR A 68 7.92 3.78 -5.53
N PHE A 69 8.95 4.15 -6.28
CA PHE A 69 9.15 5.53 -6.73
C PHE A 69 7.99 6.02 -7.62
N LEU A 70 7.51 5.18 -8.54
CA LEU A 70 6.34 5.51 -9.38
C LEU A 70 5.08 5.73 -8.54
N LEU A 71 4.84 4.89 -7.52
CA LEU A 71 3.70 5.06 -6.61
C LEU A 71 3.81 6.35 -5.79
N VAL A 72 4.99 6.66 -5.23
CA VAL A 72 5.23 7.91 -4.50
C VAL A 72 5.03 9.12 -5.40
N TRP A 73 5.52 9.06 -6.64
CA TRP A 73 5.30 10.10 -7.64
C TRP A 73 3.81 10.26 -7.96
N GLY A 74 3.09 9.16 -8.18
CA GLY A 74 1.65 9.16 -8.46
C GLY A 74 0.84 9.77 -7.32
N VAL A 75 1.13 9.36 -6.08
CA VAL A 75 0.54 9.94 -4.86
C VAL A 75 0.84 11.44 -4.78
N SER A 76 2.08 11.84 -5.04
CA SER A 76 2.50 13.26 -5.03
C SER A 76 1.70 14.10 -6.03
N LYS A 77 1.47 13.59 -7.24
CA LYS A 77 0.65 14.27 -8.26
C LYS A 77 -0.85 14.30 -7.93
N GLY A 78 -1.36 13.27 -7.26
CA GLY A 78 -2.77 13.15 -6.91
C GLY A 78 -3.16 13.89 -5.63
N TYR A 79 -2.20 14.29 -4.79
CA TYR A 79 -2.48 14.88 -3.48
C TYR A 79 -2.62 16.41 -3.55
N GLN A 80 -3.84 16.92 -3.36
CA GLN A 80 -4.15 18.37 -3.35
C GLN A 80 -4.32 18.94 -1.92
N GLY A 81 -3.58 18.41 -0.94
CA GLY A 81 -3.67 18.87 0.45
C GLY A 81 -2.83 20.11 0.77
N LYS A 82 -3.11 20.76 1.91
CA LYS A 82 -2.43 21.98 2.40
C LYS A 82 -0.92 21.80 2.66
N ASP A 83 -0.48 20.57 2.96
CA ASP A 83 0.92 20.21 3.24
C ASP A 83 1.35 18.94 2.47
N PRO A 84 1.54 19.00 1.14
CA PRO A 84 1.80 17.82 0.32
C PRO A 84 3.13 17.16 0.69
N GLY A 85 4.21 17.93 0.90
CA GLY A 85 5.53 17.37 1.19
C GLY A 85 5.60 16.54 2.48
N LYS A 86 4.88 16.95 3.53
CA LYS A 86 4.86 16.22 4.82
C LYS A 86 4.05 14.93 4.74
N ALA A 87 2.94 14.93 4.00
CA ALA A 87 2.14 13.74 3.78
C ALA A 87 2.86 12.73 2.87
N ILE A 88 3.45 13.20 1.77
CA ILE A 88 4.26 12.38 0.86
C ILE A 88 5.43 11.76 1.61
N GLY A 89 6.16 12.53 2.43
CA GLY A 89 7.28 12.01 3.22
C GLY A 89 6.87 10.86 4.14
N ARG A 90 5.72 10.96 4.81
CA ARG A 90 5.19 9.87 5.65
C ARG A 90 4.83 8.62 4.84
N VAL A 91 4.16 8.79 3.69
CA VAL A 91 3.78 7.67 2.82
C VAL A 91 5.01 6.99 2.22
N SER A 92 6.03 7.76 1.80
CA SER A 92 7.29 7.23 1.29
C SER A 92 8.02 6.38 2.33
N VAL A 93 8.07 6.83 3.58
CA VAL A 93 8.68 6.05 4.68
C VAL A 93 7.92 4.73 4.89
N LEU A 94 6.59 4.74 4.85
CA LEU A 94 5.80 3.52 4.97
C LEU A 94 6.10 2.53 3.84
N PHE A 95 6.13 2.99 2.58
CA PHE A 95 6.47 2.11 1.47
C PHE A 95 7.91 1.60 1.54
N LEU A 96 8.86 2.43 1.96
CA LEU A 96 10.25 2.00 2.13
C LEU A 96 10.37 0.92 3.21
N LEU A 97 9.76 1.15 4.38
CA LEU A 97 9.73 0.17 5.47
C LEU A 97 9.11 -1.14 5.01
N LEU A 98 7.96 -1.10 4.33
CA LEU A 98 7.31 -2.30 3.82
C LEU A 98 8.16 -3.03 2.78
N ASN A 99 8.85 -2.32 1.88
CA ASN A 99 9.78 -2.95 0.93
C ASN A 99 10.93 -3.65 1.65
N ILE A 100 11.51 -3.01 2.67
CA ILE A 100 12.58 -3.61 3.47
C ILE A 100 12.06 -4.84 4.22
N THR A 101 10.90 -4.74 4.89
CA THR A 101 10.28 -5.87 5.57
C THR A 101 10.01 -7.02 4.59
N ASN A 102 9.52 -6.73 3.39
CA ASN A 102 9.26 -7.74 2.37
C ASN A 102 10.54 -8.40 1.84
N ALA A 103 11.60 -7.62 1.62
CA ALA A 103 12.91 -8.13 1.22
C ALA A 103 13.52 -9.01 2.32
N LEU A 104 13.48 -8.57 3.57
CA LEU A 104 13.94 -9.35 4.72
C LEU A 104 13.11 -10.63 4.91
N ALA A 105 11.79 -10.55 4.76
CA ALA A 105 10.93 -11.72 4.81
C ALA A 105 11.30 -12.73 3.72
N THR A 106 11.60 -12.25 2.51
CA THR A 106 12.04 -13.10 1.39
C THR A 106 13.39 -13.76 1.67
N LEU A 107 14.34 -13.01 2.25
CA LEU A 107 15.67 -13.51 2.63
C LEU A 107 15.64 -14.44 3.85
N SER A 108 14.70 -14.26 4.77
CA SER A 108 14.58 -15.06 6.00
C SER A 108 14.17 -16.52 5.74
N PHE A 109 13.79 -16.87 4.51
CA PHE A 109 13.54 -18.26 4.11
C PHE A 109 14.82 -19.01 3.68
N ILE A 110 15.98 -18.34 3.70
CA ILE A 110 17.31 -18.98 3.61
C ILE A 110 17.80 -19.38 5.01
#